data_AF-A0A914Q499-F1
#
_entry.id   AF-A0A914Q499-F1
#
_cell.length_a   1.000
_cell.length_b   1.000
_cell.length_c   1.000
_cell.angle_alpha   90.00
_cell.angle_beta   90.00
_cell.angle_gamma   90.00
#
_symmetry.space_group_name_H-M   'P 1'
#
loop_
_entity.id
_entity.type
_entity.pdbx_description
1 polymer ?
#
loop_
_entity_poly.entity_id
_entity_poly.type
_entity_poly.pdbx_seq_one_letter_code
_entity_poly.pdbx_strand_id
1 'polypeptide(L)'
;MKVVCAHLAIYKYVKNPRSLANISFYGTFTYLAFLRIAHFFGLPKLEFITNAIQLIMTLRVIGLSYEIADTREAKKDTKESKSHKEKRYITEPTPFEAFTYLYSFTGLFTGPYYSYQTYHDALHSEFLTKISVRWMIMKKLRTLSWSLPMLILFYILSPLEMLKSEKVSEYNFFTLILLSSLAFVYLRMRIYTAWMIAESICICSGIGIYPRHCNSSTGHGPRNLAKLKEESGSLDVEYDAETINNLDIPHVECSDGFRSGMRAWNKTVQYWLANFVYKRTNKSWRYTFF
;
A
#
# COMPACT_ATOMS: atom_id res chain seq x y z
N MET A 1 -3.02 -5.44 18.13
CA MET A 1 -4.35 -5.87 18.61
C MET A 1 -5.17 -4.72 19.20
N LYS A 2 -4.67 -4.01 20.22
CA LYS A 2 -5.39 -2.89 20.88
C LYS A 2 -5.98 -1.84 19.92
N VAL A 3 -5.19 -1.38 18.93
CA VAL A 3 -5.65 -0.42 17.91
C VAL A 3 -6.81 -0.96 17.09
N VAL A 4 -6.76 -2.25 16.71
CA VAL A 4 -7.83 -2.86 15.90
C VAL A 4 -9.12 -2.95 16.69
N CYS A 5 -9.07 -3.44 17.94
CA CYS A 5 -10.25 -3.52 18.80
C CYS A 5 -10.90 -2.14 19.00
N ALA A 6 -10.10 -1.10 19.22
CA ALA A 6 -10.59 0.27 19.31
C ALA A 6 -11.32 0.71 18.02
N HIS A 7 -10.76 0.39 16.86
CA HIS A 7 -11.37 0.75 15.58
C HIS A 7 -12.64 -0.04 15.27
N LEU A 8 -12.70 -1.33 15.62
CA LEU A 8 -13.93 -2.11 15.49
C LEU A 8 -15.07 -1.51 16.35
N ALA A 9 -14.75 -1.04 17.55
CA ALA A 9 -15.71 -0.32 18.39
C ALA A 9 -16.12 1.01 17.75
N ILE A 10 -15.16 1.78 17.26
CA ILE A 10 -15.40 3.06 16.57
C ILE A 10 -16.32 2.86 15.35
N TYR A 11 -16.11 1.83 14.53
CA TYR A 11 -16.96 1.52 13.38
C TYR A 11 -18.41 1.25 13.78
N LYS A 12 -18.62 0.54 14.90
CA LYS A 12 -19.95 0.19 15.39
C LYS A 12 -20.69 1.36 16.04
N TYR A 13 -19.99 2.16 16.87
CA TYR A 13 -20.65 3.15 17.73
C TYR A 13 -20.69 4.57 17.15
N VAL A 14 -19.70 4.98 16.35
CA VAL A 14 -19.63 6.36 15.84
C VAL A 14 -20.43 6.47 14.54
N LYS A 15 -21.63 7.06 14.58
CA LYS A 15 -22.51 7.21 13.41
C LYS A 15 -22.17 8.41 12.51
N ASN A 16 -21.56 9.46 13.07
CA ASN A 16 -21.21 10.66 12.30
C ASN A 16 -19.97 10.37 11.41
N PRO A 17 -20.07 10.49 10.07
CA PRO A 17 -18.97 10.14 9.16
C PRO A 17 -17.71 11.00 9.37
N ARG A 18 -17.87 12.30 9.61
CA ARG A 18 -16.71 13.21 9.79
C ARG A 18 -16.00 12.92 11.11
N SER A 19 -16.76 12.70 12.18
CA SER A 19 -16.19 12.33 13.49
C SER A 19 -15.49 10.96 13.41
N LEU A 20 -16.08 9.98 12.73
CA LEU A 20 -15.49 8.66 12.53
C LEU A 20 -14.08 8.77 11.91
N ALA A 21 -14.00 9.45 10.77
CA ALA A 21 -12.76 9.63 10.04
C ALA A 21 -11.71 10.39 10.85
N ASN A 22 -12.09 11.50 11.49
CA ASN A 22 -11.17 12.32 12.27
C ASN A 22 -10.63 11.59 13.51
N ILE A 23 -11.50 10.90 14.26
CA ILE A 23 -11.10 10.14 15.46
C ILE A 23 -10.10 9.05 15.07
N SER A 24 -10.39 8.31 13.99
CA SER A 24 -9.49 7.29 13.47
C SER A 24 -8.15 7.86 13.02
N PHE A 25 -8.18 8.93 12.23
CA PHE A 25 -6.98 9.57 11.70
C PHE A 25 -6.08 10.11 12.83
N TYR A 26 -6.60 11.03 13.64
CA TYR A 26 -5.81 11.66 14.70
C TYR A 26 -5.44 10.65 15.79
N GLY A 27 -6.37 9.79 16.22
CA GLY A 27 -6.10 8.79 17.24
C GLY A 27 -5.01 7.80 16.83
N THR A 28 -5.04 7.31 15.59
CA THR A 28 -4.02 6.36 15.10
C THR A 28 -2.67 7.04 14.89
N PHE A 29 -2.62 8.27 14.36
CA PHE A 29 -1.36 9.00 14.22
C PHE A 29 -0.76 9.40 15.56
N THR A 30 -1.56 9.78 16.56
CA THR A 30 -1.09 10.02 17.93
C THR A 30 -0.52 8.74 18.55
N TYR A 31 -1.19 7.60 18.36
CA TYR A 31 -0.66 6.31 18.80
C TYR A 31 0.66 5.96 18.10
N LEU A 32 0.76 6.20 16.79
CA LEU A 32 2.00 5.99 16.05
C LEU A 32 3.13 6.90 16.56
N ALA A 33 2.84 8.18 16.81
CA ALA A 33 3.80 9.14 17.36
C ALA A 33 4.28 8.71 18.75
N PHE A 34 3.37 8.25 19.62
CA PHE A 34 3.73 7.70 20.92
C PHE A 34 4.70 6.51 20.78
N LEU A 35 4.42 5.56 19.88
CA LEU A 35 5.33 4.43 19.64
C LEU A 35 6.71 4.85 19.11
N ARG A 36 6.82 5.98 18.40
CA ARG A 36 8.10 6.52 17.94
C ARG A 36 8.91 7.11 19.08
N ILE A 37 8.26 7.72 20.06
CA ILE A 37 8.92 8.45 21.16
C ILE A 37 9.11 7.55 22.39
N ALA A 38 8.35 6.45 22.51
CA ALA A 38 8.37 5.51 23.64
C ALA A 38 9.78 5.08 24.07
N HIS A 39 10.71 4.90 23.12
CA HIS A 39 12.08 4.49 23.42
C HIS A 39 12.89 5.54 24.21
N PHE A 40 12.53 6.82 24.11
CA PHE A 40 13.12 7.88 24.95
C PHE A 40 12.68 7.78 26.42
N PHE A 41 11.60 7.05 26.71
CA PHE A 41 11.08 6.80 28.06
C PHE A 41 11.53 5.45 28.63
N GLY A 42 12.55 4.81 28.05
CA GLY A 42 13.10 3.53 28.52
C GLY A 42 12.33 2.28 28.06
N LEU A 43 11.35 2.43 27.16
CA LEU A 43 10.69 1.27 26.53
C LEU A 43 11.54 0.71 25.37
N PRO A 44 11.44 -0.59 25.05
CA PRO A 44 12.18 -1.16 23.93
C PRO A 44 11.75 -0.52 22.61
N LYS A 45 12.73 -0.22 21.74
CA LYS A 45 12.46 0.25 20.39
C LYS A 45 11.73 -0.84 19.61
N LEU A 46 10.74 -0.44 18.81
CA LEU A 46 10.03 -1.38 17.94
C LEU A 46 11.01 -2.08 16.97
N GLU A 47 10.94 -3.41 16.95
CA GLU A 47 11.65 -4.23 15.98
C GLU A 47 11.20 -3.93 14.54
N PHE A 48 12.06 -4.25 13.58
CA PHE A 48 11.83 -3.97 12.16
C PHE A 48 10.50 -4.56 11.66
N ILE A 49 10.21 -5.82 11.99
CA ILE A 49 9.00 -6.52 11.52
C ILE A 49 7.75 -5.90 12.15
N THR A 50 7.76 -5.68 13.48
CA THR A 50 6.65 -5.04 14.19
C THR A 50 6.37 -3.64 13.66
N ASN A 51 7.42 -2.89 13.32
CA ASN A 51 7.31 -1.57 12.72
C ASN A 51 6.64 -1.62 11.33
N ALA A 52 7.02 -2.58 10.48
CA ALA A 52 6.41 -2.74 9.16
C ALA A 52 4.92 -3.07 9.26
N ILE A 53 4.55 -4.02 10.14
CA ILE A 53 3.15 -4.37 10.41
C ILE A 53 2.39 -3.15 10.93
N GLN A 54 2.96 -2.42 11.89
CA GLN A 54 2.31 -1.26 12.49
C GLN A 54 2.03 -0.15 11.46
N LEU A 55 2.93 0.05 10.49
CA LEU A 55 2.73 1.01 9.40
C LEU A 55 1.57 0.58 8.47
N ILE A 56 1.56 -0.66 7.98
CA ILE A 56 0.47 -1.16 7.13
C ILE A 56 -0.87 -1.14 7.88
N MET A 57 -0.89 -1.54 9.15
CA MET A 57 -2.10 -1.49 9.97
C MET A 57 -2.63 -0.07 10.12
N THR A 58 -1.75 0.93 10.29
CA THR A 58 -2.14 2.34 10.34
C THR A 58 -2.84 2.75 9.04
N LEU A 59 -2.30 2.38 7.88
CA LEU A 59 -2.88 2.70 6.57
C LEU A 59 -4.24 2.03 6.37
N ARG A 60 -4.37 0.74 6.71
CA ARG A 60 -5.61 -0.04 6.55
C ARG A 60 -6.73 0.45 7.44
N VAL A 61 -6.42 0.71 8.71
CA VAL A 61 -7.39 1.16 9.70
C VAL A 61 -7.95 2.54 9.34
N ILE A 62 -7.07 3.50 9.04
CA ILE A 62 -7.50 4.83 8.62
C ILE A 62 -8.22 4.78 7.28
N GLY A 63 -7.69 4.02 6.30
CA GLY A 63 -8.30 3.86 4.98
C GLY A 63 -9.72 3.32 5.07
N LEU A 64 -9.92 2.24 5.83
CA LEU A 64 -11.25 1.66 6.05
C LEU A 64 -12.20 2.65 6.74
N SER A 65 -11.70 3.40 7.72
CA SER A 65 -12.50 4.43 8.42
C SER A 65 -13.03 5.48 7.45
N TYR A 66 -12.20 5.92 6.51
CA TYR A 66 -12.59 6.86 5.46
C TYR A 66 -13.53 6.23 4.42
N GLU A 67 -13.32 4.98 4.01
CA GLU A 67 -14.24 4.29 3.11
C GLU A 67 -15.64 4.16 3.73
N ILE A 68 -15.74 3.80 5.01
CA ILE A 68 -17.00 3.76 5.76
C ILE A 68 -17.62 5.15 5.86
N ALA A 69 -16.83 6.17 6.19
CA ALA A 69 -17.31 7.54 6.31
C ALA A 69 -17.87 8.08 4.98
N ASP A 70 -17.16 7.86 3.87
CA ASP A 70 -17.58 8.27 2.53
C ASP A 70 -18.87 7.55 2.11
N THR A 71 -18.99 6.24 2.36
CA THR A 71 -20.24 5.49 2.11
C THR A 71 -21.41 6.05 2.91
N ARG A 72 -21.19 6.39 4.19
CA ARG A 72 -22.24 6.94 5.06
C ARG A 72 -22.64 8.37 4.68
N GLU A 73 -21.69 9.19 4.23
CA GLU A 73 -21.97 10.55 3.71
C GLU A 73 -22.76 10.46 2.41
N ALA A 74 -22.35 9.61 1.46
CA ALA A 74 -23.09 9.39 0.22
C ALA A 74 -24.53 8.90 0.46
N LYS A 75 -24.76 7.99 1.42
CA LYS A 75 -26.12 7.55 1.78
C LYS A 75 -27.01 8.68 2.33
N LYS A 76 -26.43 9.73 2.92
CA LYS A 76 -27.16 10.93 3.35
C LYS A 76 -27.45 11.83 2.15
N ASP A 77 -26.44 12.09 1.31
CA ASP A 77 -26.54 12.98 0.16
C ASP A 77 -27.50 12.47 -0.93
N THR A 78 -27.61 11.15 -1.14
CA THR A 78 -28.59 10.56 -2.07
C THR A 78 -30.06 10.90 -1.69
N LYS A 79 -30.31 11.27 -0.43
CA LYS A 79 -31.63 11.78 -0.01
C LYS A 79 -31.85 13.25 -0.37
N GLU A 80 -30.79 14.00 -0.69
CA GLU A 80 -30.83 15.47 -0.80
C GLU A 80 -30.38 16.04 -2.16
N SER A 81 -29.56 15.36 -3.01
CA SER A 81 -29.25 15.87 -4.38
C SER A 81 -28.63 14.87 -5.38
N LYS A 82 -29.01 15.01 -6.66
CA LYS A 82 -28.61 14.17 -7.82
C LYS A 82 -27.34 14.67 -8.53
N SER A 83 -26.17 14.53 -7.92
CA SER A 83 -24.89 14.75 -8.61
C SER A 83 -23.92 13.61 -8.32
N HIS A 84 -24.12 12.47 -9.00
CA HIS A 84 -23.23 11.33 -8.84
C HIS A 84 -22.05 11.45 -9.81
N LYS A 85 -20.89 11.90 -9.30
CA LYS A 85 -19.64 11.31 -9.79
C LYS A 85 -19.71 9.83 -9.41
N GLU A 86 -19.53 8.93 -10.37
CA GLU A 86 -19.48 7.47 -10.17
C GLU A 86 -18.28 7.09 -9.29
N LYS A 87 -18.40 7.36 -7.99
CA LYS A 87 -17.50 6.82 -6.98
C LYS A 87 -18.04 5.47 -6.55
N ARG A 88 -17.13 4.51 -6.44
CA ARG A 88 -17.43 3.20 -5.90
C ARG A 88 -17.46 3.29 -4.38
N TYR A 89 -18.61 2.98 -3.79
CA TYR A 89 -18.81 2.94 -2.34
C TYR A 89 -18.77 1.50 -1.85
N ILE A 90 -18.21 1.30 -0.66
CA ILE A 90 -18.15 -0.02 -0.03
C ILE A 90 -19.51 -0.41 0.55
N THR A 91 -19.78 -1.71 0.59
CA THR A 91 -20.75 -2.28 1.53
C THR A 91 -20.17 -2.13 2.94
N GLU A 92 -20.98 -1.67 3.88
CA GLU A 92 -20.49 -1.41 5.24
C GLU A 92 -20.14 -2.75 5.92
N PRO A 93 -18.87 -2.94 6.36
CA PRO A 93 -18.41 -4.23 6.83
C PRO A 93 -18.99 -4.58 8.18
N THR A 94 -19.23 -5.87 8.39
CA THR A 94 -19.42 -6.38 9.75
C THR A 94 -18.11 -6.26 10.57
N PRO A 95 -18.16 -6.21 11.91
CA PRO A 95 -16.94 -6.20 12.73
C PRO A 95 -16.00 -7.37 12.43
N PHE A 96 -16.58 -8.51 12.04
CA PHE A 96 -15.82 -9.69 11.65
C PHE A 96 -15.13 -9.50 10.30
N GLU A 97 -15.83 -9.01 9.26
CA GLU A 97 -15.23 -8.70 7.96
C GLU A 97 -14.14 -7.63 8.06
N ALA A 98 -14.37 -6.59 8.87
CA ALA A 98 -13.37 -5.57 9.14
C ALA A 98 -12.14 -6.17 9.82
N PHE A 99 -12.33 -7.06 10.81
CA PHE A 99 -11.22 -7.76 11.46
C PHE A 99 -10.42 -8.62 10.47
N THR A 100 -11.11 -9.40 9.64
CA THR A 100 -10.49 -10.28 8.63
C THR A 100 -9.72 -9.48 7.59
N TYR A 101 -10.24 -8.33 7.14
CA TYR A 101 -9.51 -7.43 6.24
C TYR A 101 -8.24 -6.87 6.91
N LEU A 102 -8.38 -6.32 8.12
CA LEU A 102 -7.26 -5.69 8.82
C LEU A 102 -6.12 -6.68 9.06
N TYR A 103 -6.45 -7.90 9.48
CA TYR A 103 -5.48 -8.97 9.74
C TYR A 103 -5.22 -9.90 8.55
N SER A 104 -5.71 -9.56 7.35
CA SER A 104 -5.47 -10.35 6.16
C SER A 104 -3.96 -10.47 5.92
N PHE A 105 -3.45 -11.70 5.88
CA PHE A 105 -2.01 -11.99 5.75
C PHE A 105 -1.43 -11.45 4.45
N THR A 106 -2.26 -11.35 3.41
CA THR A 106 -1.88 -10.80 2.12
C THR A 106 -1.44 -9.35 2.30
N GLY A 107 -0.17 -9.09 2.06
CA GLY A 107 0.43 -7.75 2.20
C GLY A 107 0.51 -7.17 3.62
N LEU A 108 0.32 -7.95 4.69
CA LEU A 108 0.45 -7.47 6.07
C LEU A 108 1.89 -7.09 6.44
N PHE A 109 2.88 -7.88 6.01
CA PHE A 109 4.27 -7.72 6.41
C PHE A 109 5.07 -6.79 5.49
N THR A 110 4.91 -6.93 4.18
CA THR A 110 5.76 -6.25 3.17
C THR A 110 5.01 -5.92 1.88
N GLY A 111 3.68 -5.96 1.87
CA GLY A 111 2.92 -5.84 0.63
C GLY A 111 2.36 -4.45 0.33
N PRO A 112 1.84 -4.30 -0.90
CA PRO A 112 1.13 -3.10 -1.31
C PRO A 112 -0.04 -2.79 -0.37
N TYR A 113 -0.30 -1.50 -0.15
CA TYR A 113 -1.56 -1.08 0.42
C TYR A 113 -2.69 -1.33 -0.61
N TYR A 114 -3.78 -1.92 -0.15
CA TYR A 114 -5.02 -2.05 -0.92
C TYR A 114 -6.22 -1.70 -0.04
N SER A 115 -7.26 -1.15 -0.67
CA SER A 115 -8.47 -0.71 0.01
C SER A 115 -9.35 -1.88 0.45
N TYR A 116 -10.30 -1.63 1.36
CA TYR A 116 -11.27 -2.65 1.75
C TYR A 116 -12.13 -3.08 0.56
N GLN A 117 -12.48 -2.15 -0.34
CA GLN A 117 -13.19 -2.51 -1.57
C GLN A 117 -12.43 -3.55 -2.39
N THR A 118 -11.13 -3.35 -2.63
CA THR A 118 -10.33 -4.30 -3.41
C THR A 118 -10.22 -5.66 -2.74
N TYR A 119 -10.17 -5.70 -1.41
CA TYR A 119 -10.22 -6.94 -0.65
C TYR A 119 -11.57 -7.65 -0.77
N HIS A 120 -12.66 -6.91 -0.60
CA HIS A 120 -14.01 -7.42 -0.72
C HIS A 120 -14.28 -8.00 -2.12
N ASP A 121 -13.78 -7.35 -3.17
CA ASP A 121 -13.89 -7.85 -4.54
C ASP A 121 -13.21 -9.20 -4.73
N ALA A 122 -12.01 -9.36 -4.18
CA ALA A 122 -11.25 -10.59 -4.28
C ALA A 122 -11.96 -11.77 -3.60
N LEU A 123 -12.66 -11.50 -2.48
CA LEU A 123 -13.42 -12.53 -1.76
C LEU A 123 -14.71 -12.96 -2.47
N HIS A 124 -15.40 -12.04 -3.13
CA HIS A 124 -16.72 -12.29 -3.73
C HIS A 124 -16.66 -12.65 -5.21
N SER A 125 -15.48 -12.59 -5.82
CA SER A 125 -15.31 -12.90 -7.24
C SER A 125 -14.95 -14.38 -7.42
N GLU A 126 -15.97 -15.23 -7.54
CA GLU A 126 -15.81 -16.69 -7.70
C GLU A 126 -14.97 -17.07 -8.94
N PHE A 127 -14.99 -16.23 -9.97
CA PHE A 127 -14.30 -16.44 -11.24
C PHE A 127 -12.78 -16.22 -11.16
N LEU A 128 -12.26 -15.55 -10.11
CA LEU A 128 -10.82 -15.35 -9.93
C LEU A 128 -10.04 -16.66 -9.83
N THR A 129 -10.70 -17.73 -9.35
CA THR A 129 -10.12 -19.08 -9.29
C THR A 129 -9.90 -19.71 -10.67
N LYS A 130 -10.64 -19.24 -11.69
CA LYS A 130 -10.61 -19.77 -13.06
C LYS A 130 -9.68 -18.97 -13.98
N ILE A 131 -9.28 -17.77 -13.59
CA ILE A 131 -8.43 -16.90 -14.40
C ILE A 131 -6.98 -17.37 -14.33
N SER A 132 -6.33 -17.44 -15.50
CA SER A 132 -4.90 -17.71 -15.54
C SER A 132 -4.10 -16.48 -15.09
N VAL A 133 -3.52 -16.56 -13.89
CA VAL A 133 -2.64 -15.51 -13.34
C VAL A 133 -1.17 -15.66 -13.76
N ARG A 134 -0.88 -16.68 -14.58
CA ARG A 134 0.49 -17.09 -14.94
C ARG A 134 1.30 -15.95 -15.53
N TRP A 135 0.75 -15.19 -16.46
CA TRP A 135 1.47 -14.08 -17.09
C TRP A 135 1.84 -12.97 -16.08
N MET A 136 0.92 -12.62 -15.18
CA MET A 136 1.14 -11.61 -14.13
C MET A 136 2.26 -12.04 -13.17
N ILE A 137 2.25 -13.32 -12.76
CA ILE A 137 3.31 -13.89 -11.91
C ILE A 137 4.64 -13.94 -12.67
N MET A 138 4.66 -14.36 -13.93
CA MET A 138 5.89 -14.41 -14.74
C MET A 138 6.55 -13.04 -14.88
N LYS A 139 5.77 -11.96 -15.00
CA LYS A 139 6.29 -10.59 -15.00
C LYS A 139 7.03 -10.27 -13.69
N LYS A 140 6.46 -10.64 -12.54
CA LYS A 140 7.10 -10.43 -11.22
C LYS A 140 8.29 -11.36 -11.00
N LEU A 141 8.21 -12.61 -11.46
CA LEU A 141 9.29 -13.58 -11.40
C LEU A 141 10.49 -13.16 -12.25
N ARG A 142 10.28 -12.56 -13.43
CA ARG A 142 11.35 -12.00 -14.26
C ARG A 142 12.12 -10.89 -13.54
N THR A 143 11.45 -10.07 -12.72
CA THR A 143 12.13 -9.08 -11.88
C THR A 143 12.85 -9.73 -10.70
N LEU A 144 12.22 -10.74 -10.11
CA LEU A 144 12.80 -11.50 -9.00
C LEU A 144 14.07 -12.25 -9.42
N SER A 145 14.12 -12.76 -10.65
CA SER A 145 15.23 -13.59 -11.15
C SER A 145 16.58 -12.87 -11.19
N TRP A 146 16.60 -11.54 -11.31
CA TRP A 146 17.83 -10.75 -11.24
C TRP A 146 18.01 -10.02 -9.91
N SER A 147 16.92 -9.55 -9.28
CA SER A 147 17.02 -8.81 -8.01
C SER A 147 17.46 -9.68 -6.84
N LEU A 148 16.99 -10.94 -6.76
CA LEU A 148 17.34 -11.85 -5.67
C LEU A 148 18.81 -12.32 -5.72
N PRO A 149 19.36 -12.77 -6.86
CA PRO A 149 20.79 -13.10 -6.94
C PRO A 149 21.68 -11.90 -6.63
N MET A 150 21.33 -10.71 -7.11
CA MET A 150 22.05 -9.48 -6.78
C MET A 150 21.98 -9.18 -5.28
N LEU A 151 20.83 -9.35 -4.64
CA LEU A 151 20.70 -9.19 -3.19
C LEU A 151 21.64 -10.13 -2.42
N ILE A 152 21.70 -11.41 -2.83
CA ILE A 152 22.57 -12.41 -2.21
C ILE A 152 24.04 -12.04 -2.41
N LEU A 153 24.43 -11.64 -3.63
CA LEU A 153 25.78 -11.19 -3.93
C LEU A 153 26.20 -10.02 -3.04
N PHE A 154 25.37 -8.97 -2.95
CA PHE A 154 25.68 -7.80 -2.13
C PHE A 154 25.59 -8.08 -0.63
N TYR A 155 24.78 -9.05 -0.21
CA TYR A 155 24.79 -9.52 1.17
C TYR A 155 26.15 -10.15 1.53
N ILE A 156 26.70 -10.98 0.63
CA ILE A 156 28.03 -11.61 0.82
C ILE A 156 29.14 -10.55 0.80
N LEU A 157 29.08 -9.60 -0.15
CA LEU A 157 30.07 -8.52 -0.23
C LEU A 157 29.99 -7.57 0.99
N SER A 158 28.82 -7.46 1.62
CA SER A 158 28.58 -6.67 2.83
C SER A 158 29.08 -5.20 2.77
N PRO A 159 28.87 -4.46 1.67
CA PRO A 159 29.39 -3.09 1.53
C PRO A 159 28.86 -2.15 2.62
N LEU A 160 27.66 -2.41 3.12
CA LEU A 160 27.05 -1.66 4.22
C LEU A 160 27.80 -1.85 5.55
N GLU A 161 28.29 -3.05 5.84
CA GLU A 161 29.06 -3.32 7.06
C GLU A 161 30.46 -2.72 6.97
N MET A 162 31.07 -2.76 5.77
CA MET A 162 32.33 -2.05 5.51
C MET A 162 32.19 -0.55 5.79
N LEU A 163 31.06 0.07 5.41
CA LEU A 163 30.74 1.47 5.68
C LEU A 163 30.39 1.82 7.13
N LYS A 164 30.08 0.82 7.96
CA LYS A 164 29.84 1.03 9.41
C LYS A 164 31.09 0.77 10.24
N SER A 165 32.08 0.08 9.67
CA SER A 165 33.31 -0.28 10.36
C SER A 165 34.18 0.95 10.65
N GLU A 166 35.05 0.85 11.65
CA GLU A 166 35.99 1.93 11.98
C GLU A 166 37.03 2.17 10.86
N LYS A 167 37.23 1.21 9.95
CA LYS A 167 38.16 1.29 8.82
C LYS A 167 37.74 2.26 7.73
N VAL A 168 36.55 2.86 7.83
CA VAL A 168 36.03 3.80 6.85
C VAL A 168 36.93 5.03 6.69
N SER A 169 37.58 5.48 7.76
CA SER A 169 38.49 6.62 7.73
C SER A 169 39.77 6.38 6.92
N GLU A 170 40.09 5.11 6.64
CA GLU A 170 41.30 4.72 5.89
C GLU A 170 41.06 4.69 4.37
N TYR A 171 39.81 4.73 3.92
CA TYR A 171 39.48 4.65 2.49
C TYR A 171 39.54 6.00 1.80
N ASN A 172 40.04 5.97 0.56
CA ASN A 172 40.03 7.13 -0.33
C ASN A 172 38.58 7.54 -0.69
N PHE A 173 38.40 8.82 -1.03
CA PHE A 173 37.10 9.38 -1.40
C PHE A 173 36.35 8.58 -2.49
N PHE A 174 37.07 8.14 -3.54
CA PHE A 174 36.47 7.34 -4.62
C PHE A 174 35.98 5.97 -4.14
N THR A 175 36.72 5.33 -3.25
CA THR A 175 36.33 4.05 -2.64
C THR A 175 35.09 4.24 -1.78
N LEU A 176 34.97 5.35 -1.05
CA LEU A 176 33.78 5.68 -0.27
C LEU A 176 32.55 5.89 -1.16
N ILE A 177 32.70 6.59 -2.29
CA ILE A 177 31.61 6.73 -3.28
C ILE A 177 31.17 5.38 -3.81
N LEU A 178 32.13 4.52 -4.18
CA LEU A 178 31.83 3.18 -4.70
C LEU A 178 31.13 2.33 -3.64
N LEU A 179 31.67 2.25 -2.42
CA LEU A 179 31.01 1.50 -1.34
C LEU A 179 29.61 2.03 -1.04
N SER A 180 29.42 3.35 -1.08
CA SER A 180 28.11 3.99 -0.88
C SER A 180 27.13 3.61 -1.99
N SER A 181 27.57 3.60 -3.25
CA SER A 181 26.74 3.18 -4.38
C SER A 181 26.37 1.70 -4.29
N LEU A 182 27.31 0.82 -3.92
CA LEU A 182 27.06 -0.60 -3.71
C LEU A 182 26.09 -0.84 -2.53
N ALA A 183 26.23 -0.10 -1.43
CA ALA A 183 25.29 -0.18 -0.31
C ALA A 183 23.88 0.30 -0.70
N PHE A 184 23.78 1.29 -1.59
CA PHE A 184 22.49 1.73 -2.12
C PHE A 184 21.87 0.70 -3.07
N VAL A 185 22.68 0.04 -3.91
CA VAL A 185 22.23 -1.10 -4.74
C VAL A 185 21.71 -2.23 -3.85
N TYR A 186 22.43 -2.58 -2.77
CA TYR A 186 21.96 -3.56 -1.78
C TYR A 186 20.58 -3.19 -1.20
N LEU A 187 20.40 -1.94 -0.77
CA LEU A 187 19.12 -1.46 -0.25
C LEU A 187 18.00 -1.57 -1.29
N ARG A 188 18.28 -1.18 -2.55
CA ARG A 188 17.33 -1.27 -3.66
C ARG A 188 16.93 -2.72 -3.95
N MET A 189 17.90 -3.62 -4.08
CA MET A 189 17.62 -5.04 -4.35
C MET A 189 16.76 -5.65 -3.24
N ARG A 190 17.05 -5.31 -1.98
CA ARG A 190 16.24 -5.76 -0.84
C ARG A 190 14.78 -5.36 -0.97
N ILE A 191 14.50 -4.13 -1.40
CA ILE A 191 13.13 -3.62 -1.56
C ILE A 191 12.46 -4.22 -2.81
N TYR A 192 13.18 -4.30 -3.93
CA TYR A 192 12.68 -4.90 -5.16
C TYR A 192 12.27 -6.36 -4.94
N THR A 193 13.15 -7.17 -4.35
CA THR A 193 12.85 -8.56 -4.01
C THR A 193 11.65 -8.66 -3.07
N ALA A 194 11.61 -7.87 -1.99
CA ALA A 194 10.52 -7.92 -1.01
C ALA A 194 9.15 -7.57 -1.63
N TRP A 195 9.08 -6.53 -2.47
CA TRP A 195 7.83 -6.13 -3.10
C TRP A 195 7.41 -7.06 -4.24
N MET A 196 8.34 -7.62 -5.02
CA MET A 196 7.98 -8.62 -6.04
C MET A 196 7.38 -9.87 -5.40
N ILE A 197 7.91 -10.33 -4.26
CA ILE A 197 7.33 -11.44 -3.50
C ILE A 197 5.95 -11.06 -2.98
N ALA A 198 5.82 -9.89 -2.36
CA ALA A 198 4.57 -9.50 -1.73
C ALA A 198 3.44 -9.22 -2.75
N GLU A 199 3.76 -8.64 -3.90
CA GLU A 199 2.82 -8.49 -5.02
C GLU A 199 2.43 -9.85 -5.59
N SER A 200 3.38 -10.78 -5.73
CA SER A 200 3.07 -12.15 -6.18
C SER A 200 2.10 -12.85 -5.24
N ILE A 201 2.27 -12.72 -3.91
CA ILE A 201 1.32 -13.26 -2.93
C ILE A 201 -0.08 -12.66 -3.11
N CYS A 202 -0.17 -11.35 -3.37
CA CYS A 202 -1.45 -10.68 -3.63
C CYS A 202 -2.10 -11.19 -4.92
N ILE A 203 -1.33 -11.36 -6.01
CA ILE A 203 -1.80 -11.92 -7.29
C ILE A 203 -2.31 -13.35 -7.09
N CYS A 204 -1.53 -14.21 -6.42
CA CYS A 204 -1.95 -15.59 -6.13
C CYS A 204 -3.23 -15.65 -5.28
N SER A 205 -3.49 -14.63 -4.47
CA SER A 205 -4.69 -14.52 -3.64
C SER A 205 -5.86 -13.80 -4.34
N GLY A 206 -5.72 -13.46 -5.63
CA GLY A 206 -6.77 -12.78 -6.41
C GLY A 206 -6.93 -11.28 -6.10
N ILE A 207 -6.05 -10.69 -5.29
CA ILE A 207 -6.21 -9.30 -4.83
C ILE A 207 -5.79 -8.32 -5.91
N GLY A 208 -6.66 -7.38 -6.25
CA GLY A 208 -6.36 -6.28 -7.17
C GLY A 208 -6.34 -6.67 -8.65
N ILE A 209 -6.86 -7.85 -8.99
CA ILE A 209 -7.02 -8.34 -10.34
C ILE A 209 -8.34 -7.84 -10.92
N TYR A 210 -8.27 -7.13 -12.05
CA TYR A 210 -9.44 -6.61 -12.75
C TYR A 210 -9.29 -6.74 -14.26
N PRO A 211 -10.39 -6.74 -15.02
CA PRO A 211 -10.33 -6.70 -16.48
C PRO A 211 -9.55 -5.49 -16.98
N ARG A 212 -8.73 -5.68 -18.02
CA ARG A 212 -7.83 -4.65 -18.55
C ARG A 212 -8.61 -3.42 -19.05
N HIS A 213 -9.80 -3.62 -19.60
CA HIS A 213 -10.66 -2.53 -20.10
C HIS A 213 -11.23 -1.63 -19.00
N CYS A 214 -11.18 -2.06 -17.74
CA CYS A 214 -11.59 -1.25 -16.59
C CYS A 214 -10.62 -0.11 -16.27
N ASN A 215 -9.45 -0.07 -16.91
CA ASN A 215 -8.38 0.92 -16.67
C ASN A 215 -8.09 1.07 -15.17
N SER A 216 -7.76 -0.05 -14.53
CA SER A 216 -7.44 -0.07 -13.10
C SER A 216 -6.23 0.79 -12.79
N SER A 217 -6.25 1.42 -11.62
CA SER A 217 -5.20 2.31 -11.17
C SER A 217 -4.71 1.86 -9.80
N THR A 218 -3.40 2.00 -9.58
CA THR A 218 -2.77 1.60 -8.32
C THR A 218 -3.47 2.17 -7.10
N GLY A 219 -3.81 1.31 -6.14
CA GLY A 219 -4.53 1.63 -4.91
C GLY A 219 -6.02 1.95 -5.07
N HIS A 220 -6.47 2.44 -6.24
CA HIS A 220 -7.88 2.80 -6.50
C HIS A 220 -8.73 1.60 -6.91
N GLY A 221 -8.15 0.67 -7.67
CA GLY A 221 -8.90 -0.35 -8.40
C GLY A 221 -9.46 0.18 -9.73
N PRO A 222 -10.54 -0.40 -10.26
CA PRO A 222 -11.10 -0.08 -11.58
C PRO A 222 -11.63 1.36 -11.64
N ARG A 223 -11.38 2.06 -12.74
CA ARG A 223 -11.90 3.42 -12.99
C ARG A 223 -13.24 3.39 -13.75
N ASN A 224 -13.39 2.46 -14.68
CA ASN A 224 -14.61 2.30 -15.47
C ASN A 224 -15.52 1.27 -14.80
N LEU A 225 -16.50 1.73 -14.02
CA LEU A 225 -17.41 0.85 -13.27
C LEU A 225 -18.46 0.16 -14.15
N ALA A 226 -18.86 0.79 -15.26
CA ALA A 226 -19.79 0.19 -16.22
C ALA A 226 -19.21 -1.09 -16.83
N LYS A 227 -17.99 -1.01 -17.37
CA LYS A 227 -17.26 -2.16 -17.93
C LYS A 227 -16.99 -3.24 -16.90
N LEU A 228 -16.71 -2.86 -15.65
CA LEU A 228 -16.54 -3.85 -14.59
C LEU A 228 -17.79 -4.71 -14.39
N LYS A 229 -18.99 -4.15 -14.51
CA LYS A 229 -20.25 -4.89 -14.38
C LYS A 229 -20.57 -5.73 -15.62
N GLU A 230 -20.19 -5.25 -16.80
CA GLU A 230 -20.38 -5.97 -18.07
C GLU A 230 -19.45 -7.18 -18.16
N GLU A 231 -18.19 -7.00 -17.76
CA GLU A 231 -17.13 -8.01 -17.89
C GLU A 231 -16.92 -8.84 -16.62
N SER A 232 -17.67 -8.57 -15.54
CA SER A 232 -17.58 -9.35 -14.30
C SER A 232 -18.00 -10.80 -14.56
N GLY A 233 -17.04 -11.72 -14.51
CA GLY A 233 -17.27 -13.15 -14.71
C GLY A 233 -16.91 -13.67 -16.11
N SER A 234 -16.47 -12.80 -17.03
CA SER A 234 -16.03 -13.21 -18.36
C SER A 234 -14.61 -13.80 -18.31
N LEU A 235 -14.45 -15.02 -18.83
CA LEU A 235 -13.15 -15.71 -18.90
C LEU A 235 -12.32 -15.32 -20.14
N ASP A 236 -12.98 -14.78 -21.17
CA ASP A 236 -12.36 -14.44 -22.47
C ASP A 236 -11.68 -13.05 -22.47
N VAL A 237 -11.67 -12.37 -21.31
CA VAL A 237 -11.12 -11.02 -21.18
C VAL A 237 -9.73 -11.07 -20.56
N GLU A 238 -8.82 -10.20 -21.01
CA GLU A 238 -7.51 -10.03 -20.38
C GLU A 238 -7.62 -9.35 -19.02
N TYR A 239 -6.90 -9.86 -18.02
CA TYR A 239 -6.86 -9.31 -16.66
C TYR A 239 -5.50 -8.67 -16.36
N ASP A 240 -5.51 -7.64 -15.52
CA ASP A 240 -4.32 -6.94 -15.04
C ASP A 240 -4.36 -6.76 -13.51
N ALA A 241 -3.17 -6.71 -12.91
CA ALA A 241 -2.91 -6.52 -11.48
C ALA A 241 -2.36 -5.11 -11.16
N GLU A 242 -2.59 -4.12 -12.02
CA GLU A 242 -2.05 -2.76 -11.85
C GLU A 242 -2.51 -2.08 -10.53
N THR A 243 -3.64 -2.51 -9.96
CA THR A 243 -4.14 -2.02 -8.66
C THR A 243 -3.13 -2.23 -7.53
N ILE A 244 -2.43 -3.35 -7.54
CA ILE A 244 -1.45 -3.73 -6.51
C ILE A 244 -0.01 -3.51 -6.96
N ASN A 245 0.22 -2.97 -8.16
CA ASN A 245 1.54 -2.69 -8.69
C ASN A 245 2.18 -1.50 -7.95
N ASN A 246 3.05 -1.81 -6.99
CA ASN A 246 3.61 -0.83 -6.06
C ASN A 246 4.88 -0.15 -6.59
N LEU A 247 5.54 -0.75 -7.57
CA LEU A 247 6.83 -0.30 -8.07
C LEU A 247 6.92 -0.39 -9.59
N ASP A 248 7.33 0.72 -10.20
CA ASP A 248 7.68 0.81 -11.61
C ASP A 248 9.19 1.02 -11.76
N ILE A 249 9.93 -0.09 -11.92
CA ILE A 249 11.40 -0.08 -11.94
C ILE A 249 11.98 0.77 -13.07
N PRO A 250 11.53 0.64 -14.34
CA PRO A 250 12.02 1.51 -15.41
C PRO A 250 11.90 2.99 -15.09
N HIS A 251 10.75 3.42 -14.54
CA HIS A 251 10.58 4.82 -14.16
C HIS A 251 11.42 5.19 -12.92
N VAL A 252 11.61 4.32 -11.95
CA VAL A 252 12.48 4.60 -10.78
C VAL A 252 13.94 4.78 -11.19
N GLU A 253 14.43 3.99 -12.15
CA GLU A 253 15.84 4.00 -12.55
C GLU A 253 16.15 5.06 -13.61
N CYS A 254 15.21 5.32 -14.53
CA CYS A 254 15.43 6.19 -15.69
C CYS A 254 14.67 7.51 -15.64
N SER A 255 13.98 7.86 -14.53
CA SER A 255 13.25 9.13 -14.48
C SER A 255 14.15 10.35 -14.57
N ASP A 256 13.71 11.34 -15.34
CA ASP A 256 14.41 12.62 -15.54
C ASP A 256 14.45 13.54 -14.31
N GLY A 257 13.79 13.16 -13.21
CA GLY A 257 13.77 13.98 -12.01
C GLY A 257 13.19 13.30 -10.77
N PHE A 258 13.60 13.80 -9.60
CA PHE A 258 13.24 13.23 -8.29
C PHE A 258 11.73 13.06 -8.08
N ARG A 259 10.92 14.06 -8.48
CA ARG A 259 9.45 14.01 -8.36
C ARG A 259 8.81 12.92 -9.23
N SER A 260 9.44 12.55 -10.34
CA SER A 260 8.95 11.50 -11.24
C SER A 260 9.32 10.12 -10.67
N GLY A 261 10.59 9.92 -10.28
CA GLY A 261 11.03 8.69 -9.62
C GLY A 261 10.27 8.39 -8.33
N MET A 262 10.00 9.40 -7.50
CA MET A 262 9.21 9.24 -6.27
C MET A 262 7.76 8.82 -6.54
N ARG A 263 7.17 9.22 -7.69
CA ARG A 263 5.82 8.79 -8.08
C ARG A 263 5.78 7.34 -8.57
N ALA A 264 6.89 6.81 -9.07
CA ALA A 264 7.04 5.43 -9.50
C ALA A 264 7.37 4.48 -8.33
N TRP A 265 7.68 5.02 -7.15
CA TRP A 265 8.07 4.30 -5.95
C TRP A 265 6.95 4.23 -4.92
N ASN A 266 6.70 3.04 -4.36
CA ASN A 266 5.67 2.80 -3.34
C ASN A 266 4.29 3.40 -3.73
N LYS A 267 3.88 3.15 -4.97
CA LYS A 267 2.73 3.78 -5.63
C LYS A 267 1.44 3.65 -4.82
N THR A 268 1.23 2.54 -4.10
CA THR A 268 0.02 2.34 -3.28
C THR A 268 -0.02 3.25 -2.04
N VAL A 269 1.13 3.50 -1.42
CA VAL A 269 1.23 4.46 -0.31
C VAL A 269 1.12 5.89 -0.83
N GLN A 270 1.67 6.19 -2.01
CA GLN A 270 1.45 7.50 -2.65
C GLN A 270 -0.03 7.74 -2.96
N TYR A 271 -0.74 6.72 -3.45
CA TYR A 271 -2.18 6.75 -3.61
C TYR A 271 -2.90 7.00 -2.28
N TRP A 272 -2.50 6.30 -1.21
CA TRP A 272 -3.07 6.49 0.12
C TRP A 272 -2.92 7.93 0.61
N LEU A 273 -1.70 8.48 0.54
CA LEU A 273 -1.41 9.86 0.92
C LEU A 273 -2.24 10.85 0.10
N ALA A 274 -2.34 10.64 -1.21
CA ALA A 274 -3.14 11.48 -2.08
C ALA A 274 -4.62 11.52 -1.69
N ASN A 275 -5.23 10.37 -1.37
CA ASN A 275 -6.67 10.30 -1.15
C ASN A 275 -7.12 10.53 0.30
N PHE A 276 -6.31 10.17 1.28
CA PHE A 276 -6.67 10.26 2.69
C PHE A 276 -6.01 11.44 3.41
N VAL A 277 -4.91 11.98 2.87
CA VAL A 277 -4.24 13.16 3.44
C VAL A 277 -4.45 14.36 2.51
N TYR A 278 -3.81 14.39 1.35
CA TYR A 278 -3.72 15.60 0.53
C TYR A 278 -5.07 16.08 0.01
N LYS A 279 -5.93 15.20 -0.50
CA LYS A 279 -7.26 15.61 -0.99
C LYS A 279 -8.21 16.07 0.12
N ARG A 280 -7.96 15.70 1.37
CA ARG A 280 -8.84 15.96 2.51
C ARG A 280 -8.35 17.10 3.41
N THR A 281 -7.08 17.48 3.30
CA THR A 281 -6.56 18.71 3.94
C THR A 281 -7.12 19.95 3.24
N ASN A 282 -7.40 20.99 4.02
CA ASN A 282 -7.96 22.23 3.50
C ASN A 282 -7.01 22.87 2.46
N LYS A 283 -7.55 23.39 1.35
CA LYS A 283 -6.77 23.87 0.19
C LYS A 283 -5.75 24.93 0.59
N SER A 284 -6.05 25.78 1.58
CA SER A 284 -5.15 26.84 2.05
C SER A 284 -3.81 26.31 2.59
N TRP A 285 -3.79 25.12 3.19
CA TRP A 285 -2.56 24.51 3.72
C TRP A 285 -1.74 23.78 2.64
N ARG A 286 -2.29 23.58 1.44
CA ARG A 286 -1.59 22.90 0.35
C ARG A 286 -0.55 23.81 -0.30
N TYR A 287 -0.80 25.12 -0.39
CA TYR A 287 0.10 26.06 -1.04
C TYR A 287 1.33 26.45 -0.19
N THR A 288 1.30 26.16 1.11
CA THR A 288 2.40 26.52 2.02
C THR A 288 3.56 25.52 2.00
N PHE A 289 3.36 24.33 1.41
CA PHE A 289 4.33 23.22 1.43
C PHE A 289 4.76 22.72 0.03
N PHE A 290 4.49 23.48 -1.04
CA PHE A 290 4.88 23.14 -2.41
C PHE A 290 5.81 24.18 -3.04
#